data_AF-A0AAQ2U2I9-F1
#
_entry.id   AF-A0AAQ2U2I9-F1
#
_cell.length_a   1.000
_cell.length_b   1.000
_cell.length_c   1.000
_cell.angle_alpha   90.00
_cell.angle_beta   90.00
_cell.angle_gamma   90.00
#
_symmetry.space_group_name_H-M   'P 1'
#
loop_
_entity.id
_entity.type
_entity.pdbx_description
1 polymer ?
#
loop_
_entity_poly.entity_id
_entity_poly.type
_entity_poly.pdbx_seq_one_letter_code
_entity_poly.pdbx_strand_id
1 'polypeptide(L)'
;MRRVRIQGMLTVAILVTNVIGLIVGAMLLTVAFPKPSVILDAPHWVSFGIVPGYCVLAFILGTYWLTRQTARALRWAIEERTPSHDEARSAFLVPLRVALAVLFLWGAAAALWTIIYGLANRLFIPRFLFSMGVIGVVAATSCYLLTEFALRPMAAQALEVGATPRSLVRGIVGRTMLVWLLCSGVPNVGVALTAIFDDTFWELSNDQFMITVLILWAPLLIFGFILMWILAWLTATPVRVVREALNRVEQGDLSGDLVVFDGTELGELQRGFNRMVEGLRERERVRDLFGRHVGREVAAAAERERPKLGGEERHVAVVFVDIVGSTQLVTSRPAAEGRDATQPVLHGNRR
;
A
#
# COMPACT_ATOMS: atom_id res chain seq x y z
N MET A 1 15.76 -13.52 -6.24
CA MET A 1 15.62 -12.70 -7.48
C MET A 1 14.49 -11.66 -7.43
N ARG A 2 13.27 -11.98 -6.97
CA ARG A 2 12.11 -11.04 -6.95
C ARG A 2 12.38 -9.74 -6.16
N ARG A 3 13.14 -9.82 -5.06
CA ARG A 3 13.40 -8.68 -4.15
C ARG A 3 14.46 -7.69 -4.66
N VAL A 4 15.49 -8.18 -5.36
CA VAL A 4 16.45 -7.32 -6.09
C VAL A 4 15.74 -6.56 -7.22
N ARG A 5 14.76 -7.19 -7.89
CA ARG A 5 13.92 -6.55 -8.90
C ARG A 5 13.06 -5.42 -8.32
N ILE A 6 12.52 -5.58 -7.11
CA ILE A 6 11.76 -4.53 -6.41
C ILE A 6 12.64 -3.31 -6.12
N GLN A 7 13.85 -3.52 -5.60
CA GLN A 7 14.79 -2.43 -5.33
C GLN A 7 15.23 -1.71 -6.61
N GLY A 8 15.50 -2.45 -7.69
CA GLY A 8 15.81 -1.88 -9.00
C GLY A 8 14.65 -1.02 -9.52
N MET A 9 13.42 -1.55 -9.48
CA MET A 9 12.21 -0.83 -9.91
C MET A 9 11.97 0.43 -9.07
N LEU A 10 12.17 0.36 -7.76
CA LEU A 10 12.05 1.51 -6.87
C LEU A 10 13.09 2.59 -7.19
N THR A 11 14.34 2.20 -7.40
CA THR A 11 15.42 3.13 -7.77
C THR A 11 15.11 3.82 -9.09
N VAL A 12 14.65 3.08 -10.10
CA VAL A 12 14.23 3.63 -11.40
C VAL A 12 13.05 4.58 -11.23
N ALA A 13 12.03 4.21 -10.45
CA ALA A 13 10.85 5.05 -10.24
C ALA A 13 11.22 6.39 -9.59
N ILE A 14 12.04 6.36 -8.53
CA ILE A 14 12.56 7.56 -7.85
C ILE A 14 13.37 8.43 -8.82
N LEU A 15 14.23 7.80 -9.63
CA LEU A 15 15.04 8.51 -10.63
C LEU A 15 14.14 9.22 -11.66
N VAL A 16 13.17 8.52 -12.23
CA VAL A 16 12.20 9.08 -13.19
C VAL A 16 11.44 10.25 -12.56
N THR A 17 10.95 10.13 -11.33
CA THR A 17 10.27 11.23 -10.62
C THR A 17 11.16 12.46 -10.50
N ASN A 18 12.44 12.30 -10.13
CA ASN A 18 13.35 13.43 -9.99
C ASN A 18 13.76 14.03 -11.35
N VAL A 19 13.89 13.21 -12.41
CA VAL A 19 14.12 13.71 -13.78
C VAL A 19 12.93 14.54 -14.26
N ILE A 20 11.70 14.07 -14.04
CA ILE A 20 10.49 14.85 -14.34
C ILE A 20 10.51 16.16 -13.55
N GLY A 21 10.82 16.11 -12.25
CA GLY A 21 10.95 17.31 -11.42
C GLY A 21 12.00 18.29 -11.96
N LEU A 22 13.16 17.80 -12.42
CA LEU A 22 14.19 18.63 -13.03
C LEU A 22 13.71 19.28 -14.33
N ILE A 23 13.05 18.52 -15.22
CA ILE A 23 12.52 19.03 -16.49
C ILE A 23 11.47 20.11 -16.23
N VAL A 24 10.52 19.84 -15.33
CA VAL A 24 9.50 20.82 -14.93
C VAL A 24 10.16 22.05 -14.30
N GLY A 25 11.16 21.87 -13.44
CA GLY A 25 11.90 22.97 -12.83
C GLY A 25 12.66 23.83 -13.83
N ALA A 26 13.33 23.21 -14.80
CA ALA A 26 13.97 23.92 -15.89
C ALA A 26 12.93 24.69 -16.70
N MET A 27 11.78 24.08 -17.03
CA MET A 27 10.68 24.73 -17.75
C MET A 27 10.11 25.94 -16.99
N LEU A 28 9.86 25.81 -15.68
CA LEU A 28 9.42 26.94 -14.85
C LEU A 28 10.47 28.04 -14.76
N LEU A 29 11.73 27.66 -14.55
CA LEU A 29 12.85 28.57 -14.44
C LEU A 29 13.34 29.10 -15.79
N THR A 30 12.82 28.73 -16.95
CA THR A 30 13.28 29.31 -18.22
C THR A 30 12.17 29.87 -19.07
N VAL A 31 11.01 29.22 -19.06
CA VAL A 31 9.86 29.56 -19.90
C VAL A 31 8.78 30.30 -19.10
N ALA A 32 8.44 29.80 -17.92
CA ALA A 32 7.33 30.36 -17.12
C ALA A 32 7.68 31.71 -16.48
N PHE A 33 8.92 31.91 -16.05
CA PHE A 33 9.33 33.19 -15.45
C PHE A 33 10.39 33.87 -16.31
N PRO A 34 10.08 34.42 -17.50
CA PRO A 34 11.11 34.84 -18.46
C PRO A 34 11.97 36.02 -17.97
N LYS A 35 11.49 36.82 -17.00
CA LYS A 35 12.21 37.99 -16.47
C LYS A 35 12.44 37.89 -14.95
N PRO A 36 13.64 38.21 -14.45
CA PRO A 36 14.90 38.30 -15.18
C PRO A 36 15.30 36.94 -15.80
N SER A 37 15.93 36.92 -16.96
CA SER A 37 16.31 35.69 -17.64
C SER A 37 17.50 35.02 -16.95
N VAL A 38 17.32 33.76 -16.54
CA VAL A 38 18.41 32.93 -15.98
C VAL A 38 19.52 32.68 -17.02
N ILE A 39 19.22 32.89 -18.31
CA ILE A 39 20.15 32.70 -19.41
C ILE A 39 20.86 34.01 -19.77
N LEU A 40 20.14 35.13 -19.83
CA LEU A 40 20.66 36.42 -20.32
C LEU A 40 21.12 37.35 -19.19
N ASP A 41 20.42 37.35 -18.05
CA ASP A 41 20.63 38.32 -16.96
C ASP A 41 21.52 37.76 -15.83
N ALA A 42 21.91 36.48 -15.93
CA ALA A 42 22.84 35.84 -15.02
C ALA A 42 24.12 35.42 -15.77
N PRO A 43 25.27 35.31 -15.07
CA PRO A 43 26.52 34.93 -15.73
C PRO A 43 26.40 33.56 -16.43
N HIS A 44 26.61 33.53 -17.74
CA HIS A 44 26.37 32.34 -18.57
C HIS A 44 27.11 31.07 -18.09
N TRP A 45 28.28 31.21 -17.48
CA TRP A 45 29.05 30.07 -16.94
C TRP A 45 28.32 29.37 -15.77
N VAL A 46 27.46 30.07 -15.04
CA VAL A 46 26.61 29.47 -14.00
C VAL A 46 25.56 28.58 -14.65
N SER A 47 24.80 29.12 -15.61
CA SER A 47 23.67 28.44 -16.25
C SER A 47 24.09 27.29 -17.17
N PHE A 48 25.22 27.42 -17.88
CA PHE A 48 25.69 26.40 -18.83
C PHE A 48 26.81 25.50 -18.29
N GLY A 49 27.53 25.91 -17.24
CA GLY A 49 28.59 25.12 -16.63
C GLY A 49 28.17 24.50 -15.30
N ILE A 50 27.92 25.35 -14.30
CA ILE A 50 27.69 24.90 -12.93
C ILE A 50 26.35 24.18 -12.78
N VAL A 51 25.25 24.72 -13.34
CA VAL A 51 23.92 24.11 -13.20
C VAL A 51 23.90 22.67 -13.75
N PRO A 52 24.31 22.39 -15.00
CA PRO A 52 24.33 21.02 -15.51
C PRO A 52 25.27 20.11 -14.72
N GLY A 53 26.46 20.60 -14.36
CA GLY A 53 27.43 19.84 -13.55
C GLY A 53 26.88 19.46 -12.17
N TYR A 54 26.22 20.41 -11.49
CA TYR A 54 25.52 20.16 -10.23
C TYR A 54 24.39 19.16 -10.41
N CYS A 55 23.56 19.29 -11.46
CA CYS A 55 22.48 18.34 -11.73
C CYS A 55 23.03 16.92 -11.87
N VAL A 56 24.05 16.72 -12.71
CA VAL A 56 24.68 15.39 -12.89
C VAL A 56 25.23 14.85 -11.57
N LEU A 57 25.98 15.67 -10.83
CA LEU A 57 26.57 15.25 -9.55
C LEU A 57 25.49 14.93 -8.51
N ALA A 58 24.46 15.77 -8.38
CA ALA A 58 23.34 15.58 -7.48
C ALA A 58 22.53 14.32 -7.83
N PHE A 59 22.36 14.01 -9.12
CA PHE A 59 21.74 12.77 -9.56
C PHE A 59 22.56 11.55 -9.16
N ILE A 60 23.87 11.55 -9.43
CA ILE A 60 24.74 10.42 -9.11
C ILE A 60 24.80 10.20 -7.59
N LEU A 61 25.14 11.25 -6.83
CA LEU A 61 25.28 11.17 -5.38
C LEU A 61 23.95 10.94 -4.67
N GLY A 62 22.89 11.63 -5.11
CA GLY A 62 21.54 11.48 -4.56
C GLY A 62 20.98 10.08 -4.79
N THR A 63 21.11 9.54 -6.00
CA THR A 63 20.69 8.17 -6.32
C THR A 63 21.51 7.16 -5.52
N TYR A 64 22.84 7.30 -5.48
CA TYR A 64 23.69 6.43 -4.67
C TYR A 64 23.29 6.46 -3.19
N TRP A 65 23.06 7.64 -2.62
CA TRP A 65 22.67 7.81 -1.23
C TRP A 65 21.31 7.17 -0.92
N LEU A 66 20.27 7.49 -1.70
CA LEU A 66 18.92 6.92 -1.53
C LEU A 66 18.90 5.41 -1.72
N THR A 67 19.58 4.90 -2.75
CA THR A 67 19.65 3.45 -3.01
C THR A 67 20.40 2.75 -1.89
N ARG A 68 21.53 3.29 -1.42
CA ARG A 68 22.30 2.70 -0.31
C ARG A 68 21.52 2.73 1.00
N GLN A 69 20.82 3.82 1.30
CA GLN A 69 19.99 3.95 2.50
C GLN A 69 18.84 2.93 2.48
N THR A 70 18.13 2.83 1.35
CA THR A 70 17.02 1.89 1.17
C THR A 70 17.50 0.43 1.20
N ALA A 71 18.61 0.12 0.52
CA ALA A 71 19.21 -1.22 0.52
C ALA A 71 19.61 -1.68 1.92
N ARG A 72 20.19 -0.78 2.73
CA ARG A 72 20.55 -1.07 4.12
C ARG A 72 19.33 -1.34 4.99
N ALA A 73 18.28 -0.53 4.85
CA ALA A 73 17.06 -0.71 5.63
C ALA A 73 16.29 -1.99 5.28
N LEU A 74 16.46 -2.49 4.04
CA LEU A 74 15.80 -3.69 3.51
C LEU A 74 16.76 -4.87 3.40
N ARG A 75 17.93 -4.80 4.04
CA ARG A 75 18.97 -5.83 3.95
C ARG A 75 18.44 -7.21 4.37
N TRP A 76 17.66 -7.26 5.45
CA TRP A 76 16.99 -8.48 5.91
C TRP A 76 16.12 -9.11 4.81
N ALA A 77 15.42 -8.25 4.06
CA ALA A 77 14.54 -8.72 3.03
C ALA A 77 15.34 -9.20 1.81
N ILE A 78 16.44 -8.52 1.46
CA ILE A 78 17.33 -8.90 0.35
C ILE A 78 18.05 -10.22 0.65
N GLU A 79 18.47 -10.43 1.90
CA GLU A 79 19.15 -11.64 2.39
C GLU A 79 18.16 -12.79 2.71
N GLU A 80 16.86 -12.61 2.46
CA GLU A 80 15.80 -13.60 2.68
C GLU A 80 15.74 -14.13 4.14
N ARG A 81 16.14 -13.29 5.10
CA ARG A 81 16.06 -13.60 6.53
C ARG A 81 14.82 -12.99 7.18
N THR A 82 14.41 -13.56 8.30
CA THR A 82 13.36 -12.97 9.15
C THR A 82 13.88 -11.65 9.77
N PRO A 83 13.09 -10.57 9.72
CA PRO A 83 13.50 -9.30 10.30
C PRO A 83 13.49 -9.36 11.83
N SER A 84 14.41 -8.66 12.48
CA SER A 84 14.28 -8.35 13.91
C SER A 84 13.16 -7.31 14.14
N HIS A 85 12.66 -7.17 15.38
CA HIS A 85 11.64 -6.16 15.69
C HIS A 85 12.06 -4.73 15.30
N ASP A 86 13.33 -4.38 15.46
CA ASP A 86 13.85 -3.05 15.13
C ASP A 86 14.00 -2.82 13.62
N GLU A 87 14.33 -3.88 12.88
CA GLU A 87 14.39 -3.86 11.42
C GLU A 87 13.01 -3.80 10.80
N ALA A 88 12.05 -4.55 11.36
CA ALA A 88 10.65 -4.49 11.00
C ALA A 88 10.08 -3.08 11.21
N ARG A 89 10.35 -2.45 12.37
CA ARG A 89 10.00 -1.04 12.64
C ARG A 89 10.66 -0.09 11.66
N SER A 90 11.95 -0.28 11.38
CA SER A 90 12.71 0.55 10.44
C SER A 90 12.20 0.46 9.01
N ALA A 91 11.70 -0.71 8.58
CA ALA A 91 11.13 -0.92 7.25
C ALA A 91 9.90 -0.05 7.00
N PHE A 92 9.03 0.16 8.01
CA PHE A 92 7.87 1.04 7.90
C PHE A 92 8.24 2.53 7.76
N LEU A 93 9.43 2.93 8.23
CA LEU A 93 9.90 4.31 8.15
C LEU A 93 10.65 4.63 6.85
N VAL A 94 10.92 3.63 6.00
CA VAL A 94 11.65 3.83 4.74
C VAL A 94 10.97 4.84 3.81
N PRO A 95 9.64 4.79 3.56
CA PRO A 95 8.99 5.78 2.71
C PRO A 95 9.18 7.22 3.20
N LEU A 96 9.04 7.44 4.52
CA LEU A 96 9.25 8.76 5.13
C LEU A 96 10.71 9.21 5.03
N ARG A 97 11.67 8.32 5.30
CA ARG A 97 13.11 8.63 5.18
C ARG A 97 13.48 9.01 3.75
N VAL A 98 12.98 8.29 2.75
CA VAL A 98 13.17 8.62 1.34
C VAL A 98 12.57 9.99 1.01
N ALA A 99 11.34 10.26 1.45
CA ALA A 99 10.69 11.54 1.22
C ALA A 99 11.45 12.71 1.84
N LEU A 100 11.86 12.59 3.12
CA LEU A 100 12.65 13.60 3.81
C LEU A 100 14.03 13.81 3.17
N ALA A 101 14.66 12.73 2.70
CA ALA A 101 15.93 12.80 1.97
C ALA A 101 15.78 13.57 0.65
N VAL A 102 14.74 13.29 -0.13
CA VAL A 102 14.43 14.02 -1.37
C VAL A 102 14.10 15.48 -1.08
N LEU A 103 13.27 15.74 -0.06
CA LEU A 103 12.91 17.10 0.36
C LEU A 103 14.15 17.89 0.79
N PHE A 104 15.08 17.25 1.51
CA PHE A 104 16.35 17.85 1.90
C PHE A 104 17.22 18.18 0.69
N LEU A 105 17.37 17.26 -0.28
CA LEU A 105 18.14 17.51 -1.50
C LEU A 105 17.57 18.67 -2.33
N TRP A 106 16.24 18.70 -2.51
CA TRP A 106 15.57 19.80 -3.20
C TRP A 106 15.64 21.12 -2.42
N GLY A 107 15.49 21.09 -1.10
CA GLY A 107 15.64 22.26 -0.25
C GLY A 107 17.06 22.82 -0.24
N ALA A 108 18.07 21.95 -0.22
CA ALA A 108 19.47 22.34 -0.36
C ALA A 108 19.75 22.94 -1.74
N ALA A 109 19.19 22.36 -2.80
CA ALA A 109 19.26 22.93 -4.15
C ALA A 109 18.58 24.31 -4.20
N ALA A 110 17.38 24.43 -3.63
CA ALA A 110 16.63 25.68 -3.57
C ALA A 110 17.46 26.77 -2.86
N ALA A 111 18.00 26.48 -1.67
CA ALA A 111 18.83 27.41 -0.93
C ALA A 111 20.09 27.80 -1.72
N LEU A 112 20.81 26.82 -2.27
CA LEU A 112 22.03 27.05 -3.05
C LEU A 112 21.78 27.98 -4.25
N TRP A 113 20.76 27.67 -5.05
CA TRP A 113 20.46 28.43 -6.26
C TRP A 113 19.84 29.79 -5.96
N THR A 114 18.97 29.88 -4.95
CA THR A 114 18.46 31.17 -4.45
C THR A 114 19.60 32.08 -4.02
N ILE A 115 20.64 31.57 -3.35
CA ILE A 115 21.79 32.38 -2.96
C ILE A 115 22.60 32.79 -4.19
N ILE A 116 22.99 31.85 -5.06
CA ILE A 116 23.84 32.15 -6.23
C ILE A 116 23.17 33.17 -7.16
N TYR A 117 21.91 32.95 -7.54
CA TYR A 117 21.20 33.87 -8.42
C TYR A 117 20.72 35.12 -7.70
N GLY A 118 20.37 35.04 -6.42
CA GLY A 118 19.98 36.18 -5.60
C GLY A 118 21.12 37.20 -5.39
N LEU A 119 22.37 36.74 -5.39
CA LEU A 119 23.55 37.62 -5.40
C LEU A 119 23.69 38.41 -6.70
N ALA A 120 23.22 37.86 -7.83
CA ALA A 120 23.21 38.55 -9.11
C ALA A 120 22.03 39.52 -9.24
N ASN A 121 20.81 39.06 -8.90
CA ASN A 121 19.61 39.90 -8.88
C ASN A 121 18.63 39.39 -7.81
N ARG A 122 18.21 40.28 -6.91
CA ARG A 122 17.28 39.95 -5.80
C ARG A 122 15.93 39.43 -6.27
N LEU A 123 15.49 39.76 -7.50
CA LEU A 123 14.25 39.24 -8.09
C LEU A 123 14.29 37.73 -8.36
N PHE A 124 15.48 37.11 -8.40
CA PHE A 124 15.61 35.65 -8.49
C PHE A 124 15.23 34.94 -7.18
N ILE A 125 15.28 35.62 -6.03
CA ILE A 125 15.03 35.00 -4.72
C ILE A 125 13.63 34.38 -4.63
N PRO A 126 12.52 35.13 -4.80
CA PRO A 126 11.19 34.56 -4.70
C PRO A 126 10.95 33.48 -5.76
N ARG A 127 11.52 33.64 -6.95
CA ARG A 127 11.39 32.67 -8.06
C ARG A 127 11.99 31.31 -7.75
N PHE A 128 13.25 31.28 -7.31
CA PHE A 128 13.92 30.00 -7.01
C PHE A 128 13.31 29.34 -5.79
N LEU A 129 13.00 30.10 -4.73
CA LEU A 129 12.32 29.56 -3.55
C LEU A 129 10.97 28.96 -3.90
N PHE A 130 10.18 29.66 -4.72
CA PHE A 130 8.86 29.23 -5.14
C PHE A 130 8.92 28.00 -6.06
N SER A 131 9.64 28.09 -7.19
CA SER A 131 9.69 27.00 -8.18
C SER A 131 10.34 25.74 -7.62
N MET A 132 11.50 25.86 -6.95
CA MET A 132 12.18 24.69 -6.37
C MET A 132 11.44 24.13 -5.16
N GLY A 133 10.78 25.00 -4.36
CA GLY A 133 10.00 24.59 -3.20
C GLY A 133 8.80 23.73 -3.59
N VAL A 134 7.99 24.19 -4.55
CA VAL A 134 6.82 23.44 -5.04
C VAL A 134 7.25 22.11 -5.63
N ILE A 135 8.27 22.11 -6.50
CA ILE A 135 8.77 20.88 -7.13
C ILE A 135 9.36 19.92 -6.10
N GLY A 136 10.10 20.43 -5.12
CA GLY A 136 10.70 19.63 -4.06
C GLY A 136 9.64 18.91 -3.21
N VAL A 137 8.56 19.61 -2.84
CA VAL A 137 7.43 19.02 -2.11
C VAL A 137 6.73 17.94 -2.93
N VAL A 138 6.44 18.22 -4.20
CA VAL A 138 5.82 17.25 -5.12
C VAL A 138 6.72 16.03 -5.31
N ALA A 139 7.99 16.22 -5.65
CA ALA A 139 8.94 15.13 -5.85
C ALA A 139 9.15 14.26 -4.60
N ALA A 140 9.32 14.89 -3.43
CA ALA A 140 9.47 14.19 -2.15
C ALA A 140 8.27 13.29 -1.84
N THR A 141 7.07 13.79 -2.11
CA THR A 141 5.86 13.07 -1.75
C THR A 141 5.45 12.04 -2.81
N SER A 142 5.74 12.28 -4.09
CA SER A 142 5.70 11.23 -5.12
C SER A 142 6.65 10.08 -4.76
N CYS A 143 7.88 10.38 -4.31
CA CYS A 143 8.81 9.36 -3.84
C CYS A 143 8.30 8.63 -2.59
N TYR A 144 7.63 9.32 -1.66
CA TYR A 144 6.94 8.69 -0.52
C TYR A 144 5.94 7.63 -1.00
N LEU A 145 5.00 8.01 -1.88
CA LEU A 145 3.93 7.14 -2.36
C LEU A 145 4.46 5.95 -3.17
N LEU A 146 5.42 6.18 -4.06
CA LEU A 146 6.06 5.12 -4.84
C LEU A 146 6.82 4.13 -3.94
N THR A 147 7.49 4.63 -2.92
CA THR A 147 8.21 3.79 -1.94
C THR A 147 7.23 3.02 -1.07
N GLU A 148 6.18 3.66 -0.56
CA GLU A 148 5.12 3.00 0.21
C GLU A 148 4.48 1.88 -0.60
N PHE A 149 4.18 2.13 -1.87
CA PHE A 149 3.63 1.13 -2.79
C PHE A 149 4.59 -0.04 -3.05
N ALA A 150 5.84 0.25 -3.39
CA ALA A 150 6.84 -0.77 -3.71
C ALA A 150 7.18 -1.67 -2.51
N LEU A 151 7.10 -1.12 -1.28
CA LEU A 151 7.46 -1.83 -0.05
C LEU A 151 6.30 -2.56 0.62
N ARG A 152 5.07 -2.51 0.07
CA ARG A 152 3.91 -3.25 0.62
C ARG A 152 4.20 -4.73 0.90
N PRO A 153 4.84 -5.51 0.00
CA PRO A 153 5.11 -6.92 0.26
C PRO A 153 6.07 -7.15 1.44
N MET A 154 6.99 -6.21 1.69
CA MET A 154 7.93 -6.26 2.80
C MET A 154 7.27 -5.82 4.11
N ALA A 155 6.39 -4.82 4.05
CA ALA A 155 5.57 -4.40 5.17
C ALA A 155 4.67 -5.54 5.68
N ALA A 156 4.12 -6.37 4.79
CA ALA A 156 3.34 -7.55 5.16
C ALA A 156 4.16 -8.57 5.97
N GLN A 157 5.39 -8.87 5.56
CA GLN A 157 6.30 -9.77 6.30
C GLN A 157 6.72 -9.20 7.66
N ALA A 158 6.90 -7.88 7.75
CA ALA A 158 7.19 -7.23 9.02
C ALA A 158 6.02 -7.36 10.02
N LEU A 159 4.77 -7.43 9.53
CA LEU A 159 3.58 -7.66 10.37
C LEU A 159 3.50 -9.10 10.90
N GLU A 160 4.00 -10.10 10.15
CA GLU A 160 4.03 -11.50 10.61
C GLU A 160 4.86 -11.68 11.88
N VAL A 161 5.88 -10.84 12.09
CA VAL A 161 6.73 -10.81 13.29
C VAL A 161 6.09 -9.98 14.43
N GLY A 162 4.82 -9.56 14.29
CA GLY A 162 4.09 -8.82 15.32
C GLY A 162 4.53 -7.36 15.48
N ALA A 163 5.24 -6.79 14.51
CA ALA A 163 5.58 -5.36 14.54
C ALA A 163 4.30 -4.53 14.33
N THR A 164 3.96 -3.67 15.29
CA THR A 164 2.82 -2.76 15.15
C THR A 164 3.24 -1.52 14.35
N PRO A 165 2.59 -1.25 13.19
CA PRO A 165 2.95 -0.08 12.38
C PRO A 165 2.49 1.21 13.08
N ARG A 166 3.41 2.15 13.27
CA ARG A 166 3.11 3.56 13.60
C ARG A 166 3.19 4.40 12.31
N SER A 167 2.15 4.32 11.47
CA SER A 167 2.01 5.24 10.33
C SER A 167 1.36 6.55 10.77
N LEU A 168 1.94 7.68 10.38
CA LEU A 168 1.42 9.04 10.56
C LEU A 168 0.21 9.33 9.68
N VAL A 169 0.02 8.57 8.61
CA VAL A 169 -1.08 8.67 7.65
C VAL A 169 -1.85 7.36 7.71
N ARG A 170 -2.52 7.10 8.83
CA ARG A 170 -3.45 5.96 8.92
C ARG A 170 -4.65 6.27 8.04
N GLY A 171 -4.67 5.59 6.91
CA GLY A 171 -5.91 5.17 6.30
C GLY A 171 -6.19 5.67 4.91
N ILE A 172 -7.28 5.15 4.35
CA ILE A 172 -7.77 5.56 3.03
C ILE A 172 -7.96 7.08 2.99
N VAL A 173 -8.53 7.68 4.05
CA VAL A 173 -8.76 9.13 4.14
C VAL A 173 -7.44 9.90 4.14
N GLY A 174 -6.49 9.54 5.02
CA GLY A 174 -5.19 10.21 5.09
C GLY A 174 -4.42 10.13 3.77
N ARG A 175 -4.40 8.95 3.15
CA ARG A 175 -3.76 8.76 1.83
C ARG A 175 -4.46 9.57 0.73
N THR A 176 -5.79 9.61 0.76
CA THR A 176 -6.58 10.39 -0.21
C THR A 176 -6.34 11.89 -0.06
N MET A 177 -6.31 12.39 1.18
CA MET A 177 -6.00 13.79 1.45
C MET A 177 -4.56 14.14 1.06
N LEU A 178 -3.61 13.25 1.30
CA LEU A 178 -2.21 13.44 0.88
C LEU A 178 -2.10 13.49 -0.65
N VAL A 179 -2.72 12.55 -1.38
CA VAL A 179 -2.74 12.59 -2.85
C VAL A 179 -3.43 13.86 -3.37
N TRP A 180 -4.56 14.27 -2.78
CA TRP A 180 -5.24 15.52 -3.14
C TRP A 180 -4.37 16.74 -2.89
N LEU A 181 -3.70 16.81 -1.74
CA LEU A 181 -2.83 17.94 -1.38
C LEU A 181 -1.65 18.05 -2.34
N LEU A 182 -1.14 16.95 -2.88
CA LEU A 182 -0.05 16.95 -3.85
C LEU A 182 -0.47 17.26 -5.27
N CYS A 183 -1.58 16.69 -5.72
CA CYS A 183 -2.03 16.85 -7.10
C CYS A 183 -2.74 18.17 -7.32
N SER A 184 -3.40 18.69 -6.28
CA SER A 184 -4.28 19.84 -6.36
C SER A 184 -3.90 20.91 -5.35
N GLY A 185 -3.84 20.60 -4.05
CA GLY A 185 -3.65 21.62 -3.00
C GLY A 185 -2.41 22.50 -3.20
N VAL A 186 -1.22 21.91 -3.06
CA VAL A 186 0.08 22.61 -3.18
C VAL A 186 0.26 23.25 -4.56
N PRO A 187 -0.01 22.55 -5.68
CA PRO A 187 0.17 23.18 -6.99
C PRO A 187 -0.80 24.33 -7.28
N ASN A 188 -2.06 24.26 -6.85
CA ASN A 188 -3.01 25.37 -7.03
C ASN A 188 -2.63 26.59 -6.18
N VAL A 189 -2.11 26.37 -4.97
CA VAL A 189 -1.47 27.46 -4.20
C VAL A 189 -0.33 28.06 -5.01
N GLY A 190 0.44 27.24 -5.72
CA GLY A 190 1.48 27.73 -6.61
C GLY A 190 0.96 28.59 -7.77
N VAL A 191 -0.11 28.17 -8.43
CA VAL A 191 -0.76 28.97 -9.47
C VAL A 191 -1.29 30.30 -8.89
N ALA A 192 -1.90 30.28 -7.71
CA ALA A 192 -2.38 31.49 -7.04
C ALA A 192 -1.23 32.44 -6.65
N LEU A 193 -0.14 31.90 -6.09
CA LEU A 193 1.06 32.67 -5.76
C LEU A 193 1.70 33.30 -7.00
N THR A 194 1.59 32.64 -8.16
CA THR A 194 2.09 33.20 -9.42
C THR A 194 1.38 34.50 -9.79
N ALA A 195 0.06 34.59 -9.59
CA ALA A 195 -0.68 35.84 -9.80
C ALA A 195 -0.27 36.96 -8.83
N ILE A 196 0.00 36.61 -7.57
CA ILE A 196 0.45 37.58 -6.55
C ILE A 196 1.86 38.08 -6.87
N PHE A 197 2.77 37.17 -7.24
CA PHE A 197 4.15 37.51 -7.56
C PHE A 197 4.31 38.25 -8.88
N ASP A 198 3.41 38.00 -9.84
CA ASP A 198 3.35 38.76 -11.08
C ASP A 198 3.16 40.26 -10.79
N ASP A 199 2.10 40.59 -10.03
CA ASP A 199 1.78 41.96 -9.62
C ASP A 199 2.87 42.61 -8.74
N THR A 200 3.54 41.82 -7.89
CA THR A 200 4.50 42.36 -6.90
C THR A 200 5.94 42.44 -7.40
N PHE A 201 6.38 41.52 -8.27
CA PHE A 201 7.81 41.35 -8.59
C PHE A 201 8.13 41.18 -10.07
N TRP A 202 7.28 40.53 -10.87
CA TRP A 202 7.68 40.04 -12.19
C TRP A 202 7.12 40.83 -13.37
N GLU A 203 6.02 41.57 -13.18
CA GLU A 203 5.41 42.45 -14.19
C GLU A 203 5.35 41.78 -15.58
N LEU A 204 4.84 40.54 -15.61
CA LEU A 204 4.74 39.75 -16.83
C LEU A 204 3.73 40.40 -17.79
N SER A 205 3.98 40.28 -19.10
CA SER A 205 2.95 40.65 -20.07
C SER A 205 1.77 39.69 -20.00
N ASN A 206 0.59 40.12 -20.46
CA ASN A 206 -0.61 39.26 -20.51
C ASN A 206 -0.35 37.91 -21.20
N ASP A 207 0.40 37.91 -22.30
CA ASP A 207 0.77 36.68 -23.02
C ASP A 207 1.70 35.78 -22.20
N GLN A 208 2.68 36.36 -21.51
CA GLN A 208 3.61 35.63 -20.65
C GLN A 208 2.90 35.03 -19.44
N PHE A 209 2.01 35.79 -18.80
CA PHE A 209 1.18 35.30 -17.70
C PHE A 209 0.29 34.13 -18.15
N MET A 210 -0.37 34.25 -19.30
CA MET A 210 -1.21 33.19 -19.87
C MET A 210 -0.40 31.90 -20.13
N ILE A 211 0.76 32.01 -20.79
CA ILE A 211 1.64 30.87 -21.06
C ILE A 211 2.11 30.22 -19.74
N THR A 212 2.47 31.04 -18.75
CA THR A 212 2.92 30.60 -17.43
C THR A 212 1.86 29.78 -16.70
N VAL A 213 0.62 30.28 -16.66
CA VAL A 213 -0.50 29.58 -16.04
C VAL A 213 -0.78 28.26 -16.77
N LEU A 214 -0.75 28.24 -18.11
CA LEU A 214 -0.96 27.01 -18.89
C LEU A 214 0.14 25.97 -18.63
N ILE A 215 1.40 26.39 -18.56
CA ILE A 215 2.55 25.53 -18.26
C ILE A 215 2.46 24.98 -16.83
N LEU A 216 1.99 25.77 -15.87
CA LEU A 216 1.77 25.31 -14.50
C LEU A 216 0.58 24.35 -14.43
N TRP A 217 -0.50 24.59 -15.17
CA TRP A 217 -1.73 23.81 -15.07
C TRP A 217 -1.69 22.48 -15.82
N ALA A 218 -1.01 22.39 -16.96
CA ALA A 218 -0.98 21.17 -17.77
C ALA A 218 -0.38 19.94 -17.05
N PRO A 219 0.78 20.03 -16.35
CA PRO A 219 1.31 18.93 -15.55
C PRO A 219 0.39 18.56 -14.40
N LEU A 220 -0.25 19.54 -13.76
CA LEU A 220 -1.17 19.33 -12.62
C LEU A 220 -2.35 18.46 -13.05
N LEU A 221 -2.93 18.74 -14.21
CA LEU A 221 -3.99 17.91 -14.76
C LEU A 221 -3.51 16.49 -15.06
N ILE A 222 -2.42 16.36 -15.82
CA ILE A 222 -1.98 15.06 -16.32
C ILE A 222 -1.52 14.17 -15.17
N PHE A 223 -0.60 14.65 -14.34
CA PHE A 223 -0.09 13.89 -13.20
C PHE A 223 -1.14 13.73 -12.10
N GLY A 224 -1.98 14.76 -11.89
CA GLY A 224 -3.07 14.71 -10.94
C GLY A 224 -4.10 13.62 -11.30
N PHE A 225 -4.50 13.56 -12.57
CA PHE A 225 -5.38 12.50 -13.08
C PHE A 225 -4.76 11.11 -12.91
N ILE A 226 -3.50 10.92 -13.32
CA ILE A 226 -2.82 9.63 -13.22
C ILE A 226 -2.73 9.17 -11.76
N LEU A 227 -2.32 10.04 -10.84
CA LEU A 227 -2.17 9.67 -9.43
C LEU A 227 -3.52 9.39 -8.77
N MET A 228 -4.56 10.17 -9.11
CA MET A 228 -5.91 9.95 -8.64
C MET A 228 -6.50 8.63 -9.17
N TRP A 229 -6.26 8.33 -10.45
CA TRP A 229 -6.66 7.06 -11.06
C TRP A 229 -6.00 5.86 -10.37
N ILE A 230 -4.69 5.94 -10.11
CA ILE A 230 -3.95 4.92 -9.38
C ILE A 230 -4.54 4.75 -7.97
N LEU A 231 -4.76 5.84 -7.23
CA LEU A 231 -5.34 5.78 -5.89
C LEU A 231 -6.74 5.15 -5.90
N ALA A 232 -7.59 5.54 -6.85
CA ALA A 232 -8.93 4.99 -7.01
C ALA A 232 -8.86 3.48 -7.29
N TRP A 233 -7.97 3.05 -8.19
CA TRP A 233 -7.77 1.64 -8.50
C TRP A 233 -7.28 0.84 -7.28
N LEU A 234 -6.30 1.38 -6.53
CA LEU A 234 -5.74 0.74 -5.34
C LEU A 234 -6.75 0.63 -4.20
N THR A 235 -7.73 1.52 -4.14
CA THR A 235 -8.78 1.51 -3.11
C THR A 235 -9.96 0.63 -3.53
N ALA A 236 -10.38 0.70 -4.80
CA ALA A 236 -11.54 -0.03 -5.30
C ALA A 236 -11.27 -1.54 -5.46
N THR A 237 -10.02 -1.94 -5.78
CA THR A 237 -9.69 -3.35 -6.05
C THR A 237 -9.92 -4.25 -4.83
N PRO A 238 -9.38 -3.97 -3.63
CA PRO A 238 -9.66 -4.79 -2.45
C PRO A 238 -11.14 -4.82 -2.07
N VAL A 239 -11.87 -3.72 -2.25
CA VAL A 239 -13.31 -3.64 -1.98
C VAL A 239 -14.09 -4.59 -2.90
N ARG A 240 -13.75 -4.64 -4.19
CA ARG A 240 -14.37 -5.57 -5.15
C ARG A 240 -14.12 -7.03 -4.75
N VAL A 241 -12.89 -7.35 -4.35
CA VAL A 241 -12.51 -8.70 -3.90
C VAL A 241 -13.31 -9.12 -2.65
N VAL A 242 -13.46 -8.23 -1.66
CA VAL A 242 -14.28 -8.51 -0.47
C VAL A 242 -15.75 -8.68 -0.85
N ARG A 243 -16.29 -7.83 -1.73
CA ARG A 243 -17.68 -7.94 -2.21
C ARG A 243 -17.93 -9.27 -2.92
N GLU A 244 -17.02 -9.69 -3.79
CA GLU A 244 -17.13 -10.99 -4.47
C GLU A 244 -17.07 -12.16 -3.50
N ALA A 245 -16.21 -12.07 -2.47
CA ALA A 245 -16.14 -13.09 -1.43
C ALA A 245 -17.40 -13.15 -0.55
N LEU A 246 -17.99 -11.99 -0.23
CA LEU A 246 -19.29 -11.92 0.45
C LEU A 246 -20.39 -12.62 -0.35
N ASN A 247 -20.48 -12.38 -1.66
CA ASN A 247 -21.45 -13.04 -2.53
C ASN A 247 -21.27 -14.58 -2.55
N ARG A 248 -20.03 -15.09 -2.48
CA ARG A 248 -19.77 -16.53 -2.38
C ARG A 248 -20.24 -17.11 -1.05
N VAL A 249 -19.96 -16.42 0.05
CA VAL A 249 -20.40 -16.81 1.39
C VAL A 249 -21.93 -16.82 1.50
N GLU A 250 -22.62 -15.85 0.87
CA GLU A 250 -24.08 -15.81 0.78
C GLU A 250 -24.65 -17.03 0.05
N GLN A 251 -23.93 -17.56 -0.94
CA GLN A 251 -24.29 -18.78 -1.67
C GLN A 251 -23.92 -20.07 -0.91
N GLY A 252 -23.39 -19.96 0.31
CA GLY A 252 -22.97 -21.09 1.15
C GLY A 252 -21.55 -21.60 0.84
N ASP A 253 -20.79 -20.96 -0.06
CA ASP A 253 -19.40 -21.31 -0.30
C ASP A 253 -18.49 -20.64 0.75
N LEU A 254 -18.14 -21.42 1.77
CA LEU A 254 -17.21 -21.00 2.82
C LEU A 254 -15.75 -21.34 2.51
N SER A 255 -15.41 -21.91 1.35
CA SER A 255 -14.09 -22.56 1.15
C SER A 255 -12.89 -21.60 0.96
N GLY A 256 -13.14 -20.30 0.71
CA GLY A 256 -12.09 -19.34 0.35
C GLY A 256 -11.73 -18.33 1.44
N ASP A 257 -10.43 -18.13 1.67
CA ASP A 257 -9.89 -17.03 2.49
C ASP A 257 -9.40 -15.88 1.61
N LEU A 258 -9.58 -14.64 2.08
CA LEU A 258 -9.00 -13.48 1.42
C LEU A 258 -7.53 -13.33 1.79
N VAL A 259 -6.67 -13.17 0.78
CA VAL A 259 -5.28 -12.76 1.02
C VAL A 259 -5.30 -11.30 1.49
N VAL A 260 -4.69 -11.05 2.65
CA VAL A 260 -4.65 -9.71 3.26
C VAL A 260 -3.46 -8.95 2.71
N PHE A 261 -3.72 -7.88 1.96
CA PHE A 261 -2.69 -7.20 1.17
C PHE A 261 -2.19 -5.86 1.76
N ASP A 262 -2.84 -5.34 2.81
CA ASP A 262 -2.53 -4.01 3.34
C ASP A 262 -2.63 -3.94 4.88
N GLY A 263 -1.88 -3.01 5.47
CA GLY A 263 -1.93 -2.63 6.89
C GLY A 263 -2.95 -1.52 7.18
N THR A 264 -3.82 -1.19 6.23
CA THR A 264 -4.88 -0.17 6.35
C THR A 264 -6.21 -0.75 6.81
N GLU A 265 -7.23 0.11 6.89
CA GLU A 265 -8.62 -0.26 7.19
C GLU A 265 -9.15 -1.32 6.21
N LEU A 266 -8.72 -1.30 4.94
CA LEU A 266 -9.10 -2.35 3.98
C LEU A 266 -8.51 -3.69 4.37
N GLY A 267 -7.27 -3.72 4.88
CA GLY A 267 -6.67 -4.93 5.40
C GLY A 267 -7.31 -5.40 6.70
N GLU A 268 -7.72 -4.49 7.58
CA GLU A 268 -8.51 -4.81 8.77
C GLU A 268 -9.86 -5.40 8.41
N LEU A 269 -10.53 -4.86 7.39
CA LEU A 269 -11.78 -5.38 6.84
C LEU A 269 -11.59 -6.79 6.29
N GLN A 270 -10.54 -7.04 5.51
CA GLN A 270 -10.21 -8.38 4.99
C GLN A 270 -9.93 -9.38 6.12
N ARG A 271 -9.17 -8.99 7.16
CA ARG A 271 -8.94 -9.82 8.35
C ARG A 271 -10.23 -10.10 9.12
N GLY A 272 -11.10 -9.09 9.24
CA GLY A 272 -12.41 -9.23 9.86
C GLY A 272 -13.30 -10.21 9.10
N PHE A 273 -13.32 -10.12 7.77
CA PHE A 273 -14.04 -11.04 6.89
C PHE A 273 -13.55 -12.48 7.07
N ASN A 274 -12.24 -12.74 7.04
CA ASN A 274 -11.71 -14.09 7.22
C ASN A 274 -12.12 -14.70 8.57
N ARG A 275 -12.03 -13.93 9.67
CA ARG A 275 -12.48 -14.39 10.99
C ARG A 275 -13.98 -14.73 11.03
N MET A 276 -14.80 -13.96 10.32
CA MET A 276 -16.23 -14.24 10.20
C MET A 276 -16.49 -15.56 9.45
N VAL A 277 -15.84 -15.77 8.29
CA VAL A 277 -15.97 -17.01 7.50
C VAL A 277 -15.48 -18.21 8.29
N GLU A 278 -14.37 -18.08 9.02
CA GLU A 278 -13.85 -19.13 9.90
C GLU A 278 -14.87 -19.51 10.99
N GLY A 279 -15.50 -18.53 11.63
CA GLY A 279 -16.58 -18.79 12.59
C GLY A 279 -17.81 -19.45 11.97
N LEU A 280 -18.14 -19.15 10.71
CA LEU A 280 -19.22 -19.83 9.98
C LEU A 280 -18.86 -21.29 9.69
N ARG A 281 -17.63 -21.56 9.23
CA ARG A 281 -17.13 -22.94 9.00
C ARG A 281 -17.16 -23.76 10.27
N GLU A 282 -16.76 -23.17 11.39
CA GLU A 282 -16.77 -23.85 12.68
C GLU A 282 -18.19 -24.22 13.10
N ARG A 283 -19.15 -23.29 12.98
CA ARG A 283 -20.57 -23.56 13.25
C ARG A 283 -21.15 -24.65 12.36
N GLU A 284 -20.82 -24.64 11.07
CA GLU A 284 -21.30 -25.64 10.12
C GLU A 284 -20.67 -27.02 10.40
N ARG A 285 -19.39 -27.07 10.77
CA ARG A 285 -18.72 -28.30 11.20
C ARG A 285 -19.36 -28.87 12.48
N VAL A 286 -19.67 -28.03 13.47
CA VAL A 286 -20.36 -28.46 14.70
C VAL A 286 -21.74 -29.01 14.36
N ARG A 287 -22.51 -28.32 13.51
CA ARG A 287 -23.84 -28.77 13.07
C ARG A 287 -23.80 -30.11 12.34
N ASP A 288 -22.85 -30.29 11.43
CA ASP A 288 -22.68 -31.54 10.69
C ASP A 288 -22.21 -32.70 11.60
N LEU A 289 -21.30 -32.43 12.55
CA LEU A 289 -20.92 -33.43 13.56
C LEU A 289 -22.11 -33.83 14.43
N PHE A 290 -22.91 -32.87 14.89
CA PHE A 290 -24.11 -33.15 15.70
C PHE A 290 -25.14 -33.96 14.90
N GLY A 291 -25.36 -33.61 13.63
CA GLY A 291 -26.24 -34.35 12.72
C GLY A 291 -25.77 -35.80 12.48
N ARG A 292 -24.46 -36.05 12.43
CA ARG A 292 -23.89 -37.40 12.29
C ARG A 292 -24.01 -38.26 13.57
N HIS A 293 -24.02 -37.65 14.76
CA HIS A 293 -24.07 -38.38 16.03
C HIS A 293 -25.48 -38.58 16.58
N VAL A 294 -26.40 -37.63 16.34
CA VAL A 294 -27.75 -37.64 16.93
C VAL A 294 -28.83 -37.98 15.88
N GLY A 295 -28.45 -38.00 14.59
CA GLY A 295 -29.37 -38.14 13.45
C GLY A 295 -29.84 -36.77 12.94
N ARG A 296 -29.81 -36.57 11.61
CA ARG A 296 -30.13 -35.30 10.96
C ARG A 296 -31.51 -34.74 11.33
N GLU A 297 -32.48 -35.62 11.56
CA GLU A 297 -33.86 -35.23 11.94
C GLU A 297 -33.95 -34.72 13.39
N VAL A 298 -33.21 -35.34 14.32
CA VAL A 298 -33.18 -34.91 15.73
C VAL A 298 -32.41 -33.60 15.89
N ALA A 299 -31.30 -33.43 15.15
CA ALA A 299 -30.56 -32.18 15.12
C ALA A 299 -31.38 -31.02 14.54
N ALA A 300 -32.13 -31.25 13.46
CA ALA A 300 -33.00 -30.24 12.87
C ALA A 300 -34.19 -29.87 13.78
N ALA A 301 -34.75 -30.84 14.53
CA ALA A 301 -35.79 -30.60 15.52
C ALA A 301 -35.28 -29.77 16.71
N ALA A 302 -34.08 -30.08 17.22
CA ALA A 302 -33.44 -29.37 18.34
C ALA A 302 -33.06 -27.92 18.02
N GLU A 303 -32.83 -27.57 16.75
CA GLU A 303 -32.58 -26.18 16.33
C GLU A 303 -33.86 -25.35 16.15
N ARG A 304 -34.99 -25.98 15.77
CA ARG A 304 -36.26 -25.29 15.53
C ARG A 304 -37.06 -25.04 16.81
N GLU A 305 -36.96 -25.96 17.76
CA GLU A 305 -37.70 -25.88 19.01
C GLU A 305 -36.72 -25.65 20.17
N ARG A 306 -37.01 -24.66 21.03
CA ARG A 306 -36.33 -24.61 22.33
C ARG A 306 -36.67 -25.90 23.06
N PRO A 307 -35.71 -26.80 23.33
CA PRO A 307 -36.03 -28.07 23.97
C PRO A 307 -36.68 -27.77 25.33
N LYS A 308 -37.93 -28.21 25.50
CA LYS A 308 -38.55 -28.25 26.82
C LYS A 308 -37.75 -29.28 27.62
N LEU A 309 -37.05 -28.83 28.65
CA LEU A 309 -36.33 -29.70 29.57
C LEU A 309 -37.36 -30.58 30.30
N GLY A 310 -37.54 -31.81 29.81
CA GLY A 310 -38.49 -32.81 30.30
C GLY A 310 -38.44 -34.06 29.41
N GLY A 311 -38.78 -35.22 29.96
CA GLY A 311 -38.88 -36.46 29.16
C GLY A 311 -40.17 -36.48 28.35
N GLU A 312 -40.11 -36.91 27.09
CA GLU A 312 -41.28 -37.28 26.28
C GLU A 312 -41.34 -38.80 26.15
N GLU A 313 -42.51 -39.40 26.38
CA GLU A 313 -42.75 -40.77 25.94
C GLU A 313 -42.94 -40.79 24.42
N ARG A 314 -42.07 -41.52 23.72
CA ARG A 314 -42.19 -41.75 22.27
C ARG A 314 -42.13 -43.23 21.96
N HIS A 315 -42.94 -43.67 21.01
CA HIS A 315 -42.84 -45.00 20.44
C HIS A 315 -41.63 -45.06 19.50
N VAL A 316 -40.61 -45.80 19.92
CA VAL A 316 -39.39 -46.04 19.15
C VAL A 316 -39.18 -47.54 18.96
N ALA A 317 -38.78 -47.93 17.75
CA ALA A 317 -38.27 -49.26 17.46
C ALA A 317 -36.75 -49.26 17.65
N VAL A 318 -36.24 -50.11 18.54
CA VAL A 318 -34.81 -50.25 18.80
C VAL A 318 -34.32 -51.54 18.15
N VAL A 319 -33.28 -51.44 17.33
CA VAL A 319 -32.63 -52.61 16.70
C VAL A 319 -31.27 -52.80 17.36
N PHE A 320 -31.04 -54.00 17.89
CA PHE A 320 -29.76 -54.40 18.45
C PHE A 320 -29.08 -55.37 17.49
N VAL A 321 -27.88 -55.05 17.02
CA VAL A 321 -27.07 -55.90 16.14
C VAL A 321 -25.78 -56.21 16.89
N ASP A 322 -25.56 -57.48 17.20
CA ASP A 322 -24.32 -57.97 17.79
C ASP A 322 -23.58 -58.86 16.79
N ILE A 323 -22.25 -58.82 16.85
CA ILE A 323 -21.39 -59.67 16.04
C ILE A 323 -21.18 -60.97 16.81
N VAL A 324 -21.64 -62.08 16.23
CA VAL A 324 -21.44 -63.41 16.80
C VAL A 324 -19.95 -63.68 17.03
N GLY A 325 -19.57 -64.01 18.27
CA GLY A 325 -18.17 -64.30 18.64
C GLY A 325 -17.32 -63.07 18.95
N SER A 326 -17.91 -61.89 19.16
CA SER A 326 -17.22 -60.64 19.49
C SER A 326 -16.23 -60.76 20.66
N THR A 327 -16.56 -61.55 21.67
CA THR A 327 -15.71 -61.74 22.86
C THR A 327 -14.40 -62.47 22.53
N GLN A 328 -14.45 -63.47 21.64
CA GLN A 328 -13.26 -64.22 21.19
C GLN A 328 -12.38 -63.39 20.26
N LEU A 329 -12.99 -62.54 19.42
CA LEU A 329 -12.26 -61.63 18.53
C LEU A 329 -11.42 -60.60 19.30
N VAL A 330 -11.93 -60.09 20.42
CA VAL A 330 -11.24 -59.10 21.27
C VAL A 330 -10.11 -59.74 22.10
N THR A 331 -10.23 -61.02 22.48
CA THR A 331 -9.19 -61.72 23.27
C THR A 331 -8.07 -62.31 22.42
N SER A 332 -8.28 -62.56 21.13
CA SER A 332 -7.33 -63.28 20.27
C SER A 332 -6.52 -62.39 19.32
N ARG A 333 -6.80 -61.08 19.26
CA ARG A 333 -6.12 -60.14 18.32
C ARG A 333 -5.65 -58.85 18.99
N PRO A 334 -4.54 -58.23 18.51
CA PRO A 334 -4.12 -56.90 18.94
C PRO A 334 -5.18 -55.84 18.59
N ALA A 335 -5.30 -54.81 19.43
CA ALA A 335 -6.37 -53.80 19.35
C ALA A 335 -6.47 -53.05 17.99
N ALA A 336 -5.39 -52.99 17.22
CA ALA A 336 -5.38 -52.38 15.89
C ALA A 336 -6.12 -53.23 14.84
N GLU A 337 -6.03 -54.56 14.89
CA GLU A 337 -6.65 -55.46 13.91
C GLU A 337 -8.13 -55.76 14.19
N GLY A 338 -8.56 -55.65 15.45
CA GLY A 338 -9.98 -55.73 15.82
C GLY A 338 -10.81 -54.56 15.27
N ARG A 339 -10.20 -53.37 15.10
CA ARG A 339 -10.83 -52.19 14.49
C ARG A 339 -11.06 -52.37 12.98
N ASP A 340 -10.14 -53.04 12.27
CA ASP A 340 -10.30 -53.29 10.83
C ASP A 340 -11.36 -54.35 10.51
N ALA A 341 -11.60 -55.32 11.42
CA ALA A 341 -12.65 -56.32 11.25
C ALA A 341 -14.08 -55.75 11.43
N THR A 342 -14.22 -54.59 12.08
CA THR A 342 -15.52 -53.95 12.38
C THR A 342 -15.90 -52.84 11.40
N GLN A 343 -14.93 -52.26 10.66
CA GLN A 343 -15.19 -51.25 9.63
C GLN A 343 -16.12 -51.69 8.47
N PRO A 344 -16.05 -52.93 7.94
CA PRO A 344 -16.90 -53.36 6.82
C PRO A 344 -18.40 -53.42 7.18
N VAL A 345 -18.72 -53.69 8.45
CA VAL A 345 -20.10 -53.77 8.95
C VAL A 345 -20.74 -52.37 9.05
N LEU A 346 -19.94 -51.34 9.35
CA LEU A 346 -20.38 -49.95 9.46
C LEU A 346 -20.56 -49.24 8.10
N HIS A 347 -19.91 -49.75 7.04
CA HIS A 347 -19.96 -49.18 5.69
C HIS A 347 -20.79 -49.99 4.67
N GLY A 348 -21.48 -51.05 5.13
CA GLY A 348 -22.39 -51.83 4.30
C GLY A 348 -23.67 -51.05 3.98
N ASN A 349 -23.86 -50.76 2.69
CA ASN A 349 -25.09 -50.26 2.05
C ASN A 349 -25.26 -48.72 1.96
N ARG A 350 -24.38 -48.06 1.19
CA ARG A 350 -24.80 -46.91 0.37
C ARG A 350 -25.13 -47.39 -1.04
N ARG A 351 -26.42 -47.61 -1.31
CA ARG A 351 -27.01 -47.56 -2.65
C ARG A 351 -28.27 -46.70 -2.59
#